data_AF-A0A804NQH0-F1
#
_entry.id   AF-A0A804NQH0-F1
#
_cell.length_a   1.000
_cell.length_b   1.000
_cell.length_c   1.000
_cell.angle_alpha   90.00
_cell.angle_beta   90.00
_cell.angle_gamma   90.00
#
_symmetry.space_group_name_H-M   'P 1'
#
loop_
_entity.id
_entity.type
_entity.pdbx_description
1 polymer ?
#
loop_
_entity_poly.entity_id
_entity_poly.type
_entity_poly.pdbx_seq_one_letter_code
_entity_poly.pdbx_strand_id
1 'polypeptide(L)'
;LPSPFASRRPLGLADSICGSAPDVLSLGSSGRFEEALARIEELRERDTGADDSSTASSFLSDGEAAADVRDDRRSQIAKAIELPNALEHAGATLLQEIASKTNSVVGDGTTTSIVLAREIINLGLLAVATGANPVALRRGIDKAVHELIKILKSKCIPVSTKEDIKAVASISSGNDEYVGNLIADALKIF
;
A
#
# COMPACT_ATOMS: atom_id res chain seq x y z
N LEU A 1 -28.34 -20.37 22.35
CA LEU A 1 -27.46 -19.72 23.36
C LEU A 1 -27.04 -18.36 22.80
N PRO A 2 -27.60 -17.23 23.26
CA PRO A 2 -27.16 -15.91 22.81
C PRO A 2 -25.94 -15.44 23.60
N SER A 3 -25.00 -14.79 22.91
CA SER A 3 -23.68 -14.39 23.39
C SER A 3 -23.70 -13.32 24.49
N PRO A 4 -22.71 -13.29 25.42
CA PRO A 4 -22.75 -12.45 26.63
C PRO A 4 -22.37 -10.97 26.42
N PHE A 5 -22.11 -10.51 25.19
CA PHE A 5 -21.67 -9.13 24.90
C PHE A 5 -22.82 -8.17 24.55
N ALA A 6 -24.00 -8.37 25.13
CA ALA A 6 -25.12 -7.44 25.03
C ALA A 6 -25.34 -6.67 26.34
N SER A 7 -24.28 -6.10 26.93
CA SER A 7 -24.41 -5.15 28.04
C SER A 7 -24.41 -3.70 27.53
N ARG A 8 -25.63 -3.18 27.40
CA ARG A 8 -26.05 -1.78 27.62
C ARG A 8 -24.99 -0.70 27.30
N ARG A 9 -25.03 -0.15 26.08
CA ARG A 9 -24.47 1.19 25.82
C ARG A 9 -25.39 2.23 26.49
N PRO A 10 -24.91 3.03 27.46
CA PRO A 10 -25.67 4.17 27.94
C PRO A 10 -25.67 5.24 26.83
N LEU A 11 -26.78 5.33 26.11
CA LEU A 11 -27.12 6.45 25.26
C LEU A 11 -27.32 7.66 26.17
N GLY A 12 -26.43 8.65 26.12
CA GLY A 12 -26.64 9.89 26.88
C GLY A 12 -25.46 10.84 27.03
N LEU A 13 -24.22 10.45 26.70
CA LEU A 13 -23.07 11.37 26.82
C LEU A 13 -22.26 11.62 25.54
N ALA A 14 -22.47 10.85 24.46
CA ALA A 14 -21.73 11.06 23.21
C ALA A 14 -22.21 12.30 22.42
N ASP A 15 -23.48 12.70 22.57
CA ASP A 15 -24.07 13.77 21.75
C ASP A 15 -23.63 15.18 22.17
N SER A 16 -23.19 15.38 23.42
CA SER A 16 -22.80 16.70 23.93
C SER A 16 -21.35 17.08 23.60
N ILE A 17 -20.45 16.10 23.46
CA ILE A 17 -19.03 16.35 23.14
C ILE A 17 -18.81 16.45 21.61
N CYS A 18 -19.78 16.02 20.80
CA CYS A 18 -19.68 16.02 19.34
C CYS A 18 -20.08 17.36 18.68
N GLY A 19 -20.27 18.45 19.45
CA GLY A 19 -20.67 19.76 18.92
C GLY A 19 -19.63 20.47 18.04
N SER A 20 -18.39 19.95 17.93
CA SER A 20 -17.31 20.61 17.19
C SER A 20 -16.43 19.68 16.37
N ALA A 21 -16.94 18.53 15.91
CA ALA A 21 -16.23 17.69 14.94
C ALA A 21 -16.72 17.78 13.47
N PRO A 22 -17.26 18.91 12.93
CA PRO A 22 -17.77 18.91 11.56
C PRO A 22 -16.66 18.94 10.49
N ASP A 23 -15.47 19.48 10.78
CA ASP A 23 -14.53 19.79 9.69
C ASP A 23 -13.65 18.60 9.24
N VAL A 24 -13.29 17.68 10.13
CA VAL A 24 -12.43 16.53 9.78
C VAL A 24 -13.15 15.44 8.99
N LEU A 25 -14.49 15.35 9.11
CA LEU A 25 -15.31 14.43 8.31
C LEU A 25 -15.47 14.91 6.86
N SER A 26 -15.34 16.21 6.59
CA SER A 26 -15.37 16.74 5.22
C SER A 26 -14.10 16.43 4.40
N LEU A 27 -13.00 16.04 5.07
CA LEU A 27 -11.79 15.58 4.39
C LEU A 27 -12.03 14.27 3.63
N GLY A 28 -12.99 13.44 4.07
CA GLY A 28 -13.33 12.17 3.44
C GLY A 28 -14.24 12.26 2.21
N SER A 29 -14.94 13.39 2.00
CA SER A 29 -15.88 13.57 0.88
C SER A 29 -15.30 14.34 -0.30
N SER A 30 -14.14 14.98 -0.14
CA SER A 30 -13.37 15.42 -1.31
C SER A 30 -12.81 14.18 -1.97
N GLY A 31 -13.39 13.74 -3.09
CA GLY A 31 -12.83 12.71 -4.00
C GLY A 31 -11.41 13.00 -4.51
N ARG A 32 -10.74 14.04 -3.98
CA ARG A 32 -9.37 14.46 -4.25
C ARG A 32 -8.33 13.51 -3.66
N PHE A 33 -8.65 12.75 -2.60
CA PHE A 33 -7.75 11.68 -2.16
C PHE A 33 -7.76 10.50 -3.14
N GLU A 34 -8.95 10.13 -3.65
CA GLU A 34 -9.06 9.14 -4.73
C GLU A 34 -8.41 9.66 -6.01
N GLU A 35 -8.50 10.96 -6.30
CA GLU A 35 -7.79 11.57 -7.42
C GLU A 35 -6.27 11.48 -7.22
N ALA A 36 -5.75 11.72 -6.01
CA ALA A 36 -4.33 11.55 -5.70
C ALA A 36 -3.89 10.09 -5.82
N LEU A 37 -4.72 9.14 -5.35
CA LEU A 37 -4.49 7.70 -5.50
C LEU A 37 -4.45 7.29 -6.98
N ALA A 38 -5.46 7.70 -7.74
CA ALA A 38 -5.53 7.48 -9.17
C ALA A 38 -4.33 8.11 -9.87
N ARG A 39 -3.88 9.30 -9.46
CA ARG A 39 -2.65 9.92 -9.98
C ARG A 39 -1.42 9.07 -9.68
N ILE A 40 -1.28 8.54 -8.46
CA ILE A 40 -0.16 7.67 -8.08
C ILE A 40 -0.14 6.41 -8.97
N GLU A 41 -1.30 5.79 -9.20
CA GLU A 41 -1.41 4.62 -10.07
C GLU A 41 -1.15 4.97 -11.54
N GLU A 42 -1.69 6.07 -12.04
CA GLU A 42 -1.49 6.56 -13.42
C GLU A 42 -0.03 6.96 -13.69
N LEU A 43 0.68 7.49 -12.67
CA LEU A 43 2.11 7.78 -12.77
C LEU A 43 2.95 6.50 -12.83
N ARG A 44 2.50 5.41 -12.21
CA ARG A 44 3.19 4.11 -12.28
C ARG A 44 3.07 3.50 -13.68
N GLU A 45 1.94 3.66 -14.37
CA GLU A 45 1.76 3.14 -15.74
C GLU A 45 2.65 3.83 -16.77
N ARG A 46 3.01 5.11 -16.55
CA ARG A 46 3.92 5.83 -17.45
C ARG A 46 5.36 5.29 -17.43
N ASP A 47 5.76 4.63 -16.35
CA ASP A 47 7.12 4.09 -16.19
C ASP A 47 7.30 2.69 -16.78
N THR A 48 6.23 1.98 -17.18
CA THR A 48 6.37 0.67 -17.83
C THR A 48 6.66 0.77 -19.33
N GLY A 49 6.52 1.96 -19.93
CA GLY A 49 6.57 2.17 -21.39
C GLY A 49 7.90 2.64 -21.98
N ALA A 50 9.02 2.58 -21.25
CA ALA A 50 10.32 3.07 -21.75
C ALA A 50 11.46 2.07 -21.53
N ASP A 51 11.23 0.80 -21.90
CA ASP A 51 12.31 -0.18 -22.11
C ASP A 51 12.82 -0.17 -23.57
N ASP A 52 12.36 0.78 -24.38
CA ASP A 52 12.76 0.92 -25.76
C ASP A 52 14.03 1.78 -25.87
N SER A 53 15.10 1.14 -26.33
CA SER A 53 16.34 1.69 -26.88
C SER A 53 17.58 1.61 -25.98
N SER A 54 18.32 0.50 -26.13
CA SER A 54 19.61 0.44 -26.83
C SER A 54 20.61 1.61 -26.80
N THR A 55 20.53 2.62 -25.93
CA THR A 55 21.47 3.74 -25.97
C THR A 55 21.84 4.26 -24.58
N ALA A 56 22.60 3.47 -23.81
CA ALA A 56 23.44 4.01 -22.73
C ALA A 56 24.62 3.08 -22.34
N SER A 57 25.05 2.16 -23.23
CA SER A 57 26.19 1.28 -22.96
C SER A 57 27.50 1.70 -23.64
N SER A 58 27.53 2.84 -24.34
CA SER A 58 28.79 3.48 -24.71
C SER A 58 29.07 4.64 -23.76
N PHE A 59 30.33 4.74 -23.34
CA PHE A 59 30.87 5.70 -22.36
C PHE A 59 30.63 5.33 -20.90
N LEU A 60 31.42 4.39 -20.37
CA LEU A 60 32.18 4.57 -19.12
C LEU A 60 33.32 3.53 -19.13
N SER A 61 34.41 3.86 -19.84
CA SER A 61 35.74 3.35 -19.52
C SER A 61 36.31 4.24 -18.41
N ASP A 62 37.09 3.63 -17.54
CA ASP A 62 37.76 4.19 -16.37
C ASP A 62 36.88 4.20 -15.11
N GLY A 63 37.31 3.34 -14.18
CA GLY A 63 36.61 3.05 -12.95
C GLY A 63 36.64 4.21 -11.96
N GLU A 64 35.55 4.31 -11.20
CA GLU A 64 35.53 4.38 -9.74
C GLU A 64 34.04 4.25 -9.33
N ALA A 65 33.73 3.29 -8.46
CA ALA A 65 32.44 3.15 -7.75
C ALA A 65 31.14 3.24 -8.59
N ALA A 66 30.80 2.17 -9.31
CA ALA A 66 29.45 1.93 -9.82
C ALA A 66 28.48 1.54 -8.69
N ALA A 67 28.15 2.49 -7.83
CA ALA A 67 26.92 2.47 -7.06
C ALA A 67 26.20 3.78 -7.37
N ASP A 68 24.91 3.67 -7.66
CA ASP A 68 23.95 4.79 -7.67
C ASP A 68 23.69 5.54 -8.99
N VAL A 69 23.39 4.81 -10.07
CA VAL A 69 22.68 5.37 -11.25
C VAL A 69 21.28 4.75 -11.41
N ARG A 70 20.89 3.78 -10.57
CA ARG A 70 19.55 3.19 -10.59
C ARG A 70 18.52 3.91 -9.72
N ASP A 71 18.94 4.74 -8.75
CA ASP A 71 18.00 5.42 -7.85
C ASP A 71 17.38 6.69 -8.47
N ASP A 72 18.05 7.29 -9.47
CA ASP A 72 17.58 8.52 -10.12
C ASP A 72 16.23 8.36 -10.85
N ARG A 73 15.94 7.20 -11.44
CA ARG A 73 14.68 6.98 -12.19
C ARG A 73 13.49 6.78 -11.27
N ARG A 74 13.65 6.05 -10.15
CA ARG A 74 12.57 5.88 -9.15
C ARG A 74 12.26 7.20 -8.42
N SER A 75 13.25 8.10 -8.31
CA SER A 75 13.06 9.44 -7.77
C SER A 75 12.16 10.35 -8.63
N GLN A 76 11.92 10.02 -9.91
CA GLN A 76 11.07 10.84 -10.77
C GLN A 76 9.58 10.70 -10.41
N ILE A 77 9.14 9.47 -10.09
CA ILE A 77 7.79 9.25 -9.53
C ILE A 77 7.64 10.03 -8.21
N ALA A 78 8.73 10.16 -7.44
CA ALA A 78 8.75 10.89 -6.18
C ALA A 78 8.46 12.40 -6.35
N LYS A 79 8.84 13.01 -7.49
CA LYS A 79 8.64 14.45 -7.74
C LYS A 79 7.25 14.81 -8.26
N ALA A 80 6.39 13.83 -8.57
CA ALA A 80 5.26 14.07 -9.46
C ALA A 80 3.97 14.60 -8.79
N ILE A 81 3.88 14.70 -7.45
CA ILE A 81 2.63 15.08 -6.79
C ILE A 81 2.82 16.32 -5.92
N GLU A 82 3.04 17.46 -6.57
CA GLU A 82 2.89 18.77 -5.94
C GLU A 82 1.42 19.19 -6.01
N LEU A 83 0.73 19.13 -4.87
CA LEU A 83 -0.63 19.62 -4.71
C LEU A 83 -0.59 21.02 -4.09
N PRO A 84 -1.41 21.98 -4.56
CA PRO A 84 -1.39 23.36 -4.07
C PRO A 84 -1.85 23.47 -2.62
N ASN A 85 -2.67 22.53 -2.13
CA ASN A 85 -3.09 22.47 -0.75
C ASN A 85 -2.05 21.73 0.09
N ALA A 86 -1.48 22.41 1.09
CA ALA A 86 -0.46 21.85 1.98
C ALA A 86 -0.90 20.57 2.71
N LEU A 87 -2.16 20.46 3.13
CA LEU A 87 -2.68 19.25 3.81
C LEU A 87 -2.81 18.08 2.85
N GLU A 88 -3.29 18.34 1.63
CA GLU A 88 -3.42 17.31 0.58
C GLU A 88 -2.05 16.86 0.09
N HIS A 89 -1.12 17.80 -0.09
CA HIS A 89 0.27 17.51 -0.43
C HIS A 89 0.92 16.63 0.64
N ALA A 90 0.78 16.97 1.92
CA ALA A 90 1.30 16.15 3.01
C ALA A 90 0.71 14.73 2.97
N GLY A 91 -0.60 14.58 2.74
CA GLY A 91 -1.24 13.27 2.58
C GLY A 91 -0.73 12.48 1.37
N ALA A 92 -0.55 13.13 0.22
CA ALA A 92 -0.04 12.50 -0.98
C ALA A 92 1.42 12.06 -0.84
N THR A 93 2.28 12.90 -0.25
CA THR A 93 3.68 12.54 0.04
C THR A 93 3.76 11.36 1.01
N LEU A 94 2.89 11.29 2.03
CA LEU A 94 2.83 10.14 2.94
C LEU A 94 2.49 8.84 2.21
N LEU A 95 1.48 8.85 1.34
CA LEU A 95 1.14 7.68 0.54
C LEU A 95 2.24 7.29 -0.43
N GLN A 96 2.90 8.26 -1.03
CA GLN A 96 4.02 8.05 -1.93
C GLN A 96 5.21 7.41 -1.19
N GLU A 97 5.51 7.83 0.04
CA GLU A 97 6.53 7.21 0.88
C GLU A 97 6.17 5.75 1.19
N ILE A 98 4.91 5.48 1.54
CA ILE A 98 4.41 4.12 1.79
C ILE A 98 4.53 3.24 0.53
N ALA A 99 4.10 3.77 -0.62
CA ALA A 99 4.18 3.07 -1.91
C ALA A 99 5.63 2.77 -2.28
N SER A 100 6.51 3.75 -2.17
CA SER A 100 7.94 3.61 -2.45
C SER A 100 8.59 2.58 -1.52
N LYS A 101 8.27 2.62 -0.21
CA LYS A 101 8.80 1.68 0.76
C LYS A 101 8.36 0.25 0.48
N THR A 102 7.07 0.02 0.22
CA THR A 102 6.58 -1.34 -0.11
C THR A 102 7.16 -1.83 -1.44
N ASN A 103 7.26 -0.96 -2.45
CA ASN A 103 7.84 -1.30 -3.76
C ASN A 103 9.33 -1.65 -3.67
N SER A 104 10.05 -1.16 -2.65
CA SER A 104 11.46 -1.52 -2.41
C SER A 104 11.65 -2.90 -1.76
N VAL A 105 10.64 -3.43 -1.07
CA VAL A 105 10.75 -4.68 -0.31
C VAL A 105 10.15 -5.87 -1.05
N VAL A 106 8.91 -5.76 -1.57
CA VAL A 106 8.19 -6.91 -2.15
C VAL A 106 7.74 -6.66 -3.59
N GLY A 107 7.52 -5.40 -3.99
CA GLY A 107 7.09 -5.03 -5.35
C GLY A 107 5.60 -5.33 -5.65
N ASP A 108 5.07 -6.43 -5.11
CA ASP A 108 3.64 -6.71 -5.03
C ASP A 108 3.05 -6.13 -3.72
N GLY A 109 1.77 -5.76 -3.74
CA GLY A 109 1.10 -5.20 -2.56
C GLY A 109 1.30 -3.71 -2.31
N THR A 110 1.88 -2.95 -3.23
CA THR A 110 1.86 -1.47 -3.18
C THR A 110 0.43 -0.94 -3.11
N THR A 111 -0.44 -1.36 -4.03
CA THR A 111 -1.87 -1.00 -4.05
C THR A 111 -2.57 -1.39 -2.74
N THR A 112 -2.36 -2.62 -2.26
CA THR A 112 -2.92 -3.09 -0.99
C THR A 112 -2.45 -2.24 0.20
N SER A 113 -1.17 -1.90 0.25
CA SER A 113 -0.60 -1.07 1.33
C SER A 113 -1.20 0.32 1.33
N ILE A 114 -1.40 0.90 0.15
CA ILE A 114 -1.97 2.22 -0.03
C ILE A 114 -3.44 2.26 0.43
N VAL A 115 -4.26 1.30 -0.02
CA VAL A 115 -5.67 1.21 0.41
C VAL A 115 -5.77 0.97 1.92
N LEU A 116 -4.90 0.11 2.47
CA LEU A 116 -4.85 -0.16 3.90
C LEU A 116 -4.40 1.08 4.70
N ALA A 117 -3.39 1.80 4.22
CA ALA A 117 -2.92 3.04 4.84
C ALA A 117 -4.02 4.10 4.88
N ARG A 118 -4.75 4.28 3.78
CA ARG A 118 -5.90 5.18 3.70
C ARG A 118 -6.92 4.87 4.79
N GLU A 119 -7.33 3.60 4.92
CA GLU A 119 -8.37 3.23 5.87
C GLU A 119 -7.92 3.37 7.33
N ILE A 120 -6.66 3.03 7.62
CA ILE A 120 -6.06 3.24 8.95
C ILE A 120 -6.00 4.73 9.30
N ILE A 121 -5.61 5.59 8.35
CA ILE A 121 -5.57 7.04 8.57
C ILE A 121 -6.98 7.58 8.81
N ASN A 122 -7.95 7.22 7.97
CA ASN A 122 -9.32 7.70 8.08
C ASN A 122 -9.96 7.30 9.42
N LEU A 123 -9.95 6.00 9.75
CA LEU A 123 -10.50 5.51 11.01
C LEU A 123 -9.70 5.99 12.23
N GLY A 124 -8.39 6.13 12.10
CA GLY A 124 -7.52 6.65 13.15
C GLY A 124 -7.82 8.11 13.47
N LEU A 125 -8.02 8.95 12.45
CA LEU A 125 -8.40 10.35 12.61
C LEU A 125 -9.78 10.48 13.27
N LEU A 126 -10.76 9.66 12.86
CA LEU A 126 -12.08 9.62 13.48
C LEU A 126 -12.02 9.21 14.96
N ALA A 127 -11.20 8.21 15.30
CA ALA A 127 -11.01 7.78 16.68
C ALA A 127 -10.37 8.89 17.53
N VAL A 128 -9.36 9.60 17.00
CA VAL A 128 -8.72 10.71 17.73
C VAL A 128 -9.67 11.90 17.87
N ALA A 129 -10.46 12.23 16.84
CA ALA A 129 -11.46 13.30 16.90
C ALA A 129 -12.56 13.04 17.95
N THR A 130 -12.87 11.77 18.22
CA THR A 130 -13.81 11.35 19.29
C THR A 130 -13.17 11.24 20.67
N GLY A 131 -11.90 11.64 20.81
CA GLY A 131 -11.19 11.72 22.09
C GLY A 131 -10.29 10.53 22.41
N ALA A 132 -10.07 9.59 21.47
CA ALA A 132 -9.12 8.50 21.69
C ALA A 132 -7.68 9.03 21.76
N ASN A 133 -6.87 8.45 22.65
CA ASN A 133 -5.46 8.80 22.76
C ASN A 133 -4.67 8.23 21.55
N PRO A 134 -4.01 9.07 20.73
CA PRO A 134 -3.31 8.63 19.52
C PRO A 134 -2.14 7.68 19.82
N VAL A 135 -1.45 7.86 20.95
CA VAL A 135 -0.34 6.98 21.38
C VAL A 135 -0.87 5.62 21.83
N ALA A 136 -2.03 5.57 22.46
CA ALA A 136 -2.68 4.30 22.80
C ALA A 136 -3.21 3.59 21.54
N LEU A 137 -3.82 4.34 20.62
CA LEU A 137 -4.31 3.83 19.33
C LEU A 137 -3.19 3.17 18.53
N ARG A 138 -2.07 3.88 18.32
CA ARG A 138 -0.90 3.34 17.60
C ARG A 138 -0.39 2.04 18.24
N ARG A 139 -0.20 2.03 19.56
CA ARG A 139 0.24 0.81 20.27
C ARG A 139 -0.75 -0.36 20.12
N GLY A 140 -2.05 -0.06 20.05
CA GLY A 140 -3.09 -1.05 19.78
C GLY A 140 -2.99 -1.62 18.36
N ILE A 141 -2.82 -0.75 17.36
CA ILE A 141 -2.62 -1.13 15.95
C ILE A 141 -1.37 -2.00 15.82
N ASP A 142 -0.24 -1.59 16.41
CA ASP A 142 1.00 -2.36 16.36
C ASP A 142 0.81 -3.78 16.92
N LYS A 143 0.12 -3.91 18.06
CA LYS A 143 -0.19 -5.23 18.64
C LYS A 143 -1.09 -6.06 17.73
N ALA A 144 -2.11 -5.45 17.11
CA ALA A 144 -2.99 -6.13 16.18
C ALA A 144 -2.24 -6.62 14.93
N VAL A 145 -1.34 -5.80 14.38
CA VAL A 145 -0.48 -6.16 13.24
C VAL A 145 0.44 -7.32 13.59
N HIS A 146 1.09 -7.30 14.75
CA HIS A 146 1.95 -8.41 15.18
C HIS A 146 1.18 -9.74 15.26
N GLU A 147 -0.03 -9.73 15.81
CA GLU A 147 -0.85 -10.93 15.92
C GLU A 147 -1.38 -11.38 14.55
N LEU A 148 -1.79 -10.44 13.70
CA LEU A 148 -2.20 -10.71 12.34
C LEU A 148 -1.09 -11.39 11.54
N ILE A 149 0.16 -10.90 11.64
CA ILE A 149 1.31 -11.51 10.95
C ILE A 149 1.54 -12.94 11.43
N LYS A 150 1.41 -13.24 12.72
CA LYS A 150 1.54 -14.61 13.22
C LYS A 150 0.48 -15.53 12.62
N ILE A 151 -0.77 -15.07 12.57
CA ILE A 151 -1.88 -15.84 12.00
C ILE A 151 -1.63 -16.06 10.50
N LEU A 152 -1.25 -15.02 9.76
CA LEU A 152 -0.93 -15.13 8.33
C LEU A 152 0.21 -16.12 8.08
N LYS A 153 1.29 -16.07 8.86
CA LYS A 153 2.39 -17.05 8.78
C LYS A 153 1.93 -18.48 9.07
N SER A 154 0.99 -18.67 10.00
CA SER A 154 0.44 -20.00 10.31
C SER A 154 -0.47 -20.56 9.21
N LYS A 155 -1.02 -19.69 8.35
CA LYS A 155 -1.93 -20.04 7.25
C LYS A 155 -1.26 -20.05 5.88
N CYS A 156 -0.09 -19.43 5.76
CA CYS A 156 0.66 -19.38 4.52
C CYS A 156 1.14 -20.78 4.13
N ILE A 157 0.96 -21.12 2.86
CA ILE A 157 1.44 -22.38 2.27
C ILE A 157 2.63 -22.01 1.38
N PRO A 158 3.83 -22.55 1.62
CA PRO A 158 4.99 -22.26 0.78
C PRO A 158 4.77 -22.82 -0.62
N VAL A 159 5.05 -22.00 -1.64
CA VAL A 159 5.08 -22.39 -3.05
C VAL A 159 6.49 -22.88 -3.35
N SER A 160 6.67 -24.19 -3.49
CA SER A 160 7.99 -24.79 -3.72
C SER A 160 8.03 -25.72 -4.92
N THR A 161 6.88 -26.26 -5.32
CA THR A 161 6.79 -27.17 -6.46
C THR A 161 6.42 -26.42 -7.73
N LYS A 162 6.79 -26.99 -8.87
CA LYS A 162 6.40 -26.46 -10.18
C LYS A 162 4.88 -26.42 -10.31
N GLU A 163 4.20 -27.42 -9.76
CA GLU A 163 2.75 -27.54 -9.71
C GLU A 163 2.12 -26.39 -8.94
N ASP A 164 2.72 -25.96 -7.81
CA ASP A 164 2.26 -24.79 -7.05
C ASP A 164 2.38 -23.50 -7.88
N ILE A 165 3.53 -23.28 -8.54
CA ILE A 165 3.74 -22.09 -9.39
C ILE A 165 2.73 -22.09 -10.53
N LYS A 166 2.55 -23.23 -11.19
CA LYS A 166 1.59 -23.38 -12.28
C LYS A 166 0.17 -23.05 -11.79
N ALA A 167 -0.23 -23.57 -10.62
CA ALA A 167 -1.54 -23.31 -10.06
C ALA A 167 -1.76 -21.82 -9.77
N VAL A 168 -0.77 -21.14 -9.17
CA VAL A 168 -0.85 -19.71 -8.90
C VAL A 168 -0.88 -18.89 -10.21
N ALA A 169 -0.05 -19.27 -11.19
CA ALA A 169 0.05 -18.59 -12.48
C ALA A 169 -1.21 -18.79 -13.34
N SER A 170 -1.79 -20.00 -13.36
CA SER A 170 -3.01 -20.28 -14.11
C SER A 170 -4.20 -19.53 -13.54
N ILE A 171 -4.35 -19.51 -12.20
CA ILE A 171 -5.41 -18.74 -11.52
C ILE A 171 -5.28 -17.25 -11.85
N SER A 172 -4.06 -16.73 -11.85
CA SER A 172 -3.77 -15.32 -12.17
C SER A 172 -4.01 -14.99 -13.66
N SER A 173 -3.90 -15.98 -14.54
CA SER A 173 -4.06 -15.82 -16.00
C SER A 173 -5.49 -16.14 -16.49
N GLY A 174 -6.50 -16.03 -15.62
CA GLY A 174 -7.89 -16.32 -15.99
C GLY A 174 -8.22 -17.81 -16.10
N ASN A 175 -7.55 -18.64 -15.31
CA ASN A 175 -7.67 -20.11 -15.31
C ASN A 175 -7.16 -20.78 -16.60
N ASP A 176 -6.19 -20.16 -17.27
CA ASP A 176 -5.50 -20.71 -18.44
C ASP A 176 -4.32 -21.60 -18.01
N GLU A 177 -4.47 -22.90 -18.22
CA GLU A 177 -3.46 -23.89 -17.86
C GLU A 177 -2.24 -23.86 -18.79
N TYR A 178 -2.40 -23.49 -20.07
CA TYR A 178 -1.29 -23.39 -21.01
C TYR A 178 -0.37 -22.23 -20.63
N VAL A 179 -0.95 -21.06 -20.34
CA VAL A 179 -0.19 -19.88 -19.87
C VAL A 179 0.44 -20.16 -18.51
N GLY A 180 -0.28 -20.79 -17.58
CA GLY A 180 0.26 -21.18 -16.29
C GLY A 180 1.44 -22.14 -16.38
N ASN A 181 1.38 -23.13 -17.28
CA ASN A 181 2.50 -24.04 -17.56
C ASN A 181 3.70 -23.29 -18.14
N LEU A 182 3.46 -22.39 -19.10
CA LEU A 182 4.52 -21.61 -19.74
C LEU A 182 5.25 -20.73 -18.72
N ILE A 183 4.52 -20.10 -17.81
CA ILE A 183 5.08 -19.31 -16.72
C ILE A 183 5.88 -20.20 -15.76
N ALA A 184 5.35 -21.36 -15.36
CA ALA A 184 6.04 -22.30 -14.48
C ALA A 184 7.33 -22.88 -15.12
N ASP A 185 7.33 -23.10 -16.43
CA ASP A 185 8.51 -23.53 -17.20
C ASP A 185 9.56 -22.41 -17.29
N ALA A 186 9.13 -21.16 -17.43
CA ALA A 186 10.03 -20.00 -17.47
C ALA A 186 10.65 -19.69 -16.10
N LEU A 187 9.88 -19.84 -15.02
CA LEU A 187 10.31 -19.55 -13.65
C LEU A 187 11.26 -20.59 -13.05
N LYS A 188 11.56 -21.71 -13.75
CA LYS A 188 12.43 -22.83 -13.31
C LYS A 188 13.22 -22.51 -12.05
N ILE A 189 12.65 -22.92 -10.91
CA ILE A 189 13.30 -22.81 -9.61
C ILE A 189 14.49 -23.77 -9.65
N PHE A 190 15.71 -23.24 -9.60
CA PHE A 190 16.96 -24.00 -9.46
C PHE A 190 17.21 -24.36 -7.98
#